data_AF-A0A0U1P6P8-F1
#
_entry.id   AF-A0A0U1P6P8-F1
#
_cell.length_a   1.000
_cell.length_b   1.000
_cell.length_c   1.000
_cell.angle_alpha   90.00
_cell.angle_beta   90.00
_cell.angle_gamma   90.00
#
_symmetry.space_group_name_H-M   'P 1'
#
loop_
_entity.id
_entity.type
_entity.pdbx_description
1 polymer ?
#
loop_
_entity_poly.entity_id
_entity_poly.type
_entity_poly.pdbx_seq_one_letter_code
_entity_poly.pdbx_strand_id
1 'polypeptide(L)' 'MNNFALEAVLNEFLSPHLIKDYCPNGLQVEGKTEVKKLLPE' A
#
# COMPACT_ATOMS: atom_id res chain seq x y z
N MET A 1 9.06 8.99 -1.25
CA MET A 1 8.77 7.92 -2.23
C MET A 1 7.43 8.22 -2.91
N ASN A 2 7.25 7.91 -4.20
CA ASN A 2 5.94 8.02 -4.84
C ASN A 2 4.96 7.01 -4.20
N ASN A 3 3.70 7.42 -3.96
CA ASN A 3 2.67 6.61 -3.31
C ASN A 3 2.37 5.29 -4.04
N PHE A 4 2.25 5.31 -5.38
CA PHE A 4 2.03 4.10 -6.16
C PHE A 4 3.26 3.20 -6.21
N ALA A 5 4.47 3.78 -6.24
CA ALA A 5 5.69 3.00 -6.14
C ALA A 5 5.80 2.28 -4.79
N LEU A 6 5.42 2.95 -3.70
CA LEU A 6 5.40 2.34 -2.36
C LEU A 6 4.37 1.20 -2.30
N GLU A 7 3.16 1.43 -2.81
CA GLU A 7 2.12 0.41 -2.90
C GLU A 7 2.59 -0.82 -3.68
N ALA A 8 3.24 -0.64 -4.83
CA ALA A 8 3.75 -1.74 -5.64
C ALA A 8 4.77 -2.61 -4.87
N VAL A 9 5.72 -1.99 -4.17
CA VAL A 9 6.71 -2.69 -3.34
C VAL A 9 6.03 -3.47 -2.21
N LEU A 10 5.03 -2.88 -1.55
CA LEU A 10 4.28 -3.56 -0.49
C LEU A 10 3.44 -4.72 -1.03
N ASN A 11 2.81 -4.56 -2.18
CA ASN A 11 2.04 -5.62 -2.84
C ASN A 11 2.92 -6.80 -3.27
N GLU A 12 4.14 -6.54 -3.72
CA GLU A 12 5.13 -7.59 -4.02
C GLU A 12 5.55 -8.32 -2.73
N PHE A 13 5.96 -7.57 -1.71
CA PHE A 13 6.46 -8.12 -0.45
C PHE A 13 5.41 -8.95 0.30
N LEU A 14 4.16 -8.45 0.38
CA LEU A 14 3.09 -9.09 1.15
C LEU A 14 2.28 -10.08 0.33
N SER A 15 2.32 -9.99 -1.01
CA SER A 15 1.52 -10.82 -1.92
C SER A 15 0.03 -10.90 -1.53
N PRO A 16 -0.65 -9.77 -1.27
CA PRO A 16 -2.01 -9.78 -0.73
C PRO A 16 -3.04 -10.35 -1.72
N HIS A 17 -2.70 -10.42 -3.01
CA HIS A 17 -3.50 -11.07 -4.06
C HIS A 17 -3.69 -12.58 -3.84
N LEU A 18 -2.87 -13.22 -3.01
CA LEU A 18 -3.00 -14.63 -2.64
C LEU A 18 -4.01 -14.88 -1.51
N ILE A 19 -4.46 -13.80 -0.85
CA ILE A 19 -5.31 -13.87 0.34
C ILE A 19 -6.66 -13.22 0.02
N LYS A 20 -7.75 -13.93 0.31
CA LYS A 20 -9.09 -13.34 0.24
C LYS A 20 -9.34 -12.53 1.49
N ASP A 21 -9.47 -11.23 1.32
CA ASP A 21 -9.87 -10.31 2.38
C ASP A 21 -11.32 -9.85 2.17
N TYR A 22 -11.97 -9.44 3.26
CA TYR A 22 -13.30 -8.85 3.23
C TYR A 22 -13.27 -7.43 2.63
N CYS A 23 -12.15 -6.72 2.75
CA CYS A 23 -11.96 -5.39 2.21
C CYS A 23 -10.88 -5.33 1.10
N PRO A 24 -10.82 -4.25 0.31
CA PRO A 24 -9.78 -4.09 -0.70
C PRO A 24 -8.37 -3.99 -0.09
N ASN A 25 -7.43 -4.74 -0.64
CA ASN A 25 -6.01 -4.67 -0.31
C ASN A 25 -5.29 -3.55 -1.10
N GLY A 26 -4.27 -2.93 -0.50
CA GLY A 26 -3.48 -1.87 -1.13
C GLY A 26 -3.90 -0.45 -0.71
N LEU A 27 -3.77 0.52 -1.62
CA LEU A 27 -4.13 1.91 -1.38
C LEU A 27 -5.66 2.09 -1.32
N GLN A 28 -6.19 2.36 -0.13
CA GLN A 28 -7.64 2.54 0.05
C GLN A 28 -8.10 3.99 -0.11
N VAL A 29 -7.26 4.95 0.28
CA VAL A 29 -7.55 6.38 0.16
C VAL A 29 -6.30 7.08 -0.38
N GLU A 30 -6.43 7.72 -1.53
CA GLU A 30 -5.33 8.45 -2.13
C GLU A 30 -5.00 9.73 -1.33
N GLY A 31 -3.72 9.91 -1.04
CA GLY A 31 -3.18 11.08 -0.36
C GLY A 31 -2.16 11.83 -1.23
N LYS A 32 -1.18 12.46 -0.57
CA LYS A 32 -0.09 13.14 -1.29
C LYS A 32 0.75 12.14 -2.09
N THR A 33 1.16 12.53 -3.28
CA THR A 33 2.02 11.72 -4.16
C THR A 33 3.36 11.36 -3.52
N GLU A 34 3.96 12.26 -2.75
CA GLU A 34 5.25 12.02 -2.08
C GLU A 34 5.06 11.64 -0.61
N VAL A 35 5.36 10.38 -0.29
CA VAL A 35 5.42 9.86 1.07
C VAL A 35 6.78 10.18 1.69
N LYS A 36 6.78 10.91 2.82
CA LYS A 36 7.99 11.30 3.57
C LYS A 36 8.13 10.62 4.92
N LYS A 37 7.02 10.15 5.49
CA LYS A 37 6.98 9.56 6.82
C LYS A 37 5.89 8.48 6.83
N LEU A 38 6.22 7.31 7.35
CA LEU A 38 5.27 6.28 7.74
C LEU A 38 5.03 6.40 9.24
N LEU A 39 3.80 6.12 9.67
CA LEU A 39 3.43 6.07 11.08
C LEU A 39 3.24 4.60 11.47
N PRO A 40 3.69 4.19 12.67
CA PRO A 40 3.30 2.89 13.22
C PRO A 40 1.81 2.88 13.56
N GLU A 41 1.24 1.68 13.72
CA GLU A 41 -0.06 1.50 14.37
C GLU A 41 -0.04 1.95 15.83
#